data_AF-A0A8B6GEV8-F1
#
_entry.id   AF-A0A8B6GEV8-F1
#
_cell.length_a   1.000
_cell.length_b   1.000
_cell.length_c   1.000
_cell.angle_alpha   90.00
_cell.angle_beta   90.00
_cell.angle_gamma   90.00
#
_symmetry.space_group_name_H-M   'P 1'
#
loop_
_entity.id
_entity.type
_entity.pdbx_description
1 polymer ?
#
loop_
_entity_poly.entity_id
_entity_poly.type
_entity_poly.pdbx_seq_one_letter_code
_entity_poly.pdbx_strand_id
1 'polypeptide(L)'
;MRQREDGMFAELLNRLRVKQKNETEGARVMLIKNEDTADGLVNGVMGTVISIKDFSPNSLPSTIYVHFDNERVGRNAKVQKIISGKRCVGLKPSSEDIPLRNCLRKQFPLKLAWACTIHKVQGLTVEECVVDLNKCFTYGQAYVALSRVTSKSGLHIESIEAEKIDKKIFCDPDIVKGVSEMTNFLPEIEDKAEEHTKSFQIMYHNIQGLQTHAEDMKQNPDFRSADYICLTETWANQEFSCFEIYGYDGFHLPRSLAFEDDNSYYSFLKEMQHGGVGVFYKLSAETEICNLTSN
;
A
#
# COMPACT_ATOMS: atom_id res chain seq x y z
N MET A 1 -35.40 -32.76 3.76
CA MET A 1 -34.39 -31.75 3.38
C MET A 1 -34.64 -30.48 4.17
N ARG A 2 -33.89 -30.22 5.25
CA ARG A 2 -33.90 -28.92 5.95
C ARG A 2 -32.56 -28.26 5.64
N GLN A 3 -32.56 -27.23 4.79
CA GLN A 3 -31.42 -26.34 4.65
C GLN A 3 -31.33 -25.54 5.95
N ARG A 4 -30.18 -25.56 6.62
CA ARG A 4 -29.90 -24.63 7.71
C ARG A 4 -29.71 -23.24 7.11
N GLU A 5 -30.52 -22.29 7.58
CA GLU A 5 -30.56 -20.89 7.18
C GLU A 5 -29.47 -20.03 7.82
N ASP A 6 -28.55 -20.63 8.58
CA ASP A 6 -27.65 -19.90 9.46
C ASP A 6 -26.28 -19.67 8.80
N GLY A 7 -26.17 -18.57 8.05
CA GLY A 7 -24.89 -18.02 7.65
C GLY A 7 -25.05 -16.83 6.71
N MET A 8 -24.24 -15.78 6.89
CA MET A 8 -24.16 -14.57 6.04
C MET A 8 -24.15 -14.82 4.50
N PHE A 9 -23.85 -16.04 4.06
CA PHE A 9 -23.84 -16.42 2.65
C PHE A 9 -25.20 -16.93 2.14
N ALA A 10 -26.02 -17.52 3.01
CA ALA A 10 -27.44 -17.74 2.73
C ALA A 10 -28.14 -16.40 2.49
N GLU A 11 -27.68 -15.31 3.12
CA GLU A 11 -28.18 -13.96 2.92
C GLU A 11 -27.81 -13.36 1.54
N LEU A 12 -26.59 -13.58 1.03
CA LEU A 12 -26.21 -13.13 -0.33
C LEU A 12 -26.98 -13.89 -1.42
N LEU A 13 -27.10 -15.21 -1.28
CA LEU A 13 -27.89 -16.03 -2.21
C LEU A 13 -29.39 -15.83 -2.03
N ASN A 14 -29.89 -15.56 -0.82
CA ASN A 14 -31.28 -15.17 -0.59
C ASN A 14 -31.57 -13.76 -1.09
N ARG A 15 -30.64 -12.80 -1.03
CA ARG A 15 -30.80 -11.48 -1.68
C ARG A 15 -30.73 -11.58 -3.20
N LEU A 16 -29.91 -12.49 -3.74
CA LEU A 16 -29.95 -12.84 -5.17
C LEU A 16 -31.21 -13.63 -5.59
N ARG A 17 -31.89 -14.34 -4.66
CA ARG A 17 -33.12 -15.12 -4.91
C ARG A 17 -34.42 -14.36 -4.62
N VAL A 18 -34.39 -13.40 -3.69
CA VAL A 18 -35.56 -12.66 -3.20
C VAL A 18 -35.42 -11.22 -3.65
N LYS A 19 -35.79 -10.97 -4.92
CA LYS A 19 -36.16 -9.66 -5.48
C LYS A 19 -35.20 -8.49 -5.15
N GLN A 20 -34.17 -8.27 -5.97
CA GLN A 20 -33.83 -6.97 -6.58
C GLN A 20 -32.48 -7.05 -7.30
N LYS A 21 -32.49 -7.28 -8.63
CA LYS A 21 -31.30 -7.17 -9.50
C LYS A 21 -30.55 -5.84 -9.29
N ASN A 22 -31.30 -4.77 -9.03
CA ASN A 22 -30.79 -3.40 -8.82
C ASN A 22 -29.99 -3.23 -7.52
N GLU A 23 -30.17 -4.08 -6.50
CA GLU A 23 -29.41 -3.98 -5.24
C GLU A 23 -28.09 -4.76 -5.28
N THR A 24 -27.93 -5.65 -6.26
CA THR A 24 -26.73 -6.48 -6.43
C THR A 24 -25.70 -5.88 -7.36
N GLU A 25 -26.12 -5.05 -8.31
CA GLU A 25 -25.24 -4.16 -9.06
C GLU A 25 -24.84 -2.99 -8.15
N GLY A 26 -23.55 -2.68 -8.06
CA GLY A 26 -22.98 -1.76 -7.07
C GLY A 26 -22.50 -2.41 -5.76
N ALA A 27 -22.76 -3.71 -5.55
CA ALA A 27 -22.30 -4.40 -4.35
C ALA A 27 -20.77 -4.55 -4.32
N ARG A 28 -20.17 -4.25 -3.15
CA ARG A 28 -18.76 -4.52 -2.88
C ARG A 28 -18.54 -6.01 -2.64
N VAL A 29 -17.58 -6.59 -3.34
CA VAL A 29 -17.26 -8.02 -3.29
C VAL A 29 -15.76 -8.25 -3.18
N MET A 30 -15.40 -9.40 -2.60
CA MET A 30 -14.03 -9.89 -2.48
C MET A 30 -13.95 -11.28 -3.11
N LEU A 31 -12.88 -11.52 -3.87
CA LEU A 31 -12.57 -12.84 -4.41
C LEU A 31 -12.08 -13.75 -3.27
N ILE A 32 -12.66 -14.94 -3.14
CA ILE A 32 -12.36 -15.86 -2.01
C ILE A 32 -11.44 -17.02 -2.38
N LYS A 33 -11.04 -17.12 -3.64
CA LYS A 33 -10.12 -18.15 -4.15
C LYS A 33 -9.24 -17.57 -5.25
N ASN A 34 -8.16 -18.25 -5.57
CA ASN A 34 -7.33 -17.90 -6.71
C ASN A 34 -7.99 -18.40 -8.00
N GLU A 35 -8.22 -17.50 -8.95
CA GLU A 35 -8.70 -17.84 -10.30
C GLU A 35 -7.54 -17.84 -11.29
N ASP A 36 -6.73 -16.78 -11.26
CA ASP A 36 -5.53 -16.63 -12.09
C ASP A 36 -4.50 -15.81 -11.33
N THR A 37 -3.50 -16.48 -10.74
CA THR A 37 -2.46 -15.82 -9.96
C THR A 37 -1.53 -14.97 -10.83
N ALA A 38 -1.35 -15.33 -12.10
CA ALA A 38 -0.48 -14.59 -13.03
C ALA A 38 -1.10 -13.25 -13.44
N ASP A 39 -2.43 -13.20 -13.53
CA ASP A 39 -3.19 -11.99 -13.84
C ASP A 39 -3.71 -11.27 -12.57
N GLY A 40 -3.20 -11.64 -11.39
CA GLY A 40 -3.52 -10.99 -10.12
C GLY A 40 -4.92 -11.29 -9.56
N LEU A 41 -5.68 -12.23 -10.14
CA LEU A 41 -6.98 -12.68 -9.64
C LEU A 41 -6.79 -13.67 -8.48
N VAL A 42 -6.37 -13.13 -7.33
CA VAL A 42 -6.02 -13.89 -6.12
C VAL A 42 -7.01 -13.67 -4.98
N ASN A 43 -7.04 -14.59 -4.01
CA ASN A 43 -7.88 -14.45 -2.82
C ASN A 43 -7.59 -13.12 -2.09
N GLY A 44 -8.64 -12.37 -1.79
CA GLY A 44 -8.56 -11.08 -1.10
C GLY A 44 -8.72 -9.87 -2.00
N VAL A 45 -8.60 -10.00 -3.33
CA VAL A 45 -8.82 -8.86 -4.23
C VAL A 45 -10.28 -8.40 -4.16
N MET A 46 -10.47 -7.09 -4.07
CA MET A 46 -11.78 -6.46 -3.93
C MET A 46 -12.20 -5.72 -5.19
N GLY A 47 -13.51 -5.62 -5.37
CA GLY A 47 -14.11 -4.94 -6.49
C GLY A 47 -15.60 -4.69 -6.28
N THR A 48 -16.21 -4.13 -7.31
CA THR A 48 -17.62 -3.77 -7.33
C THR A 48 -18.32 -4.52 -8.45
N VAL A 49 -19.46 -5.14 -8.14
CA VAL A 49 -20.30 -5.79 -9.16
C VAL A 49 -20.88 -4.73 -10.07
N ILE A 50 -20.66 -4.84 -11.38
CA ILE A 50 -21.17 -3.87 -12.36
C ILE A 50 -22.38 -4.42 -13.11
N SER A 51 -22.40 -5.72 -13.41
CA SER A 51 -23.52 -6.33 -14.14
C SER A 51 -23.60 -7.83 -13.91
N ILE A 52 -24.81 -8.37 -14.00
CA ILE A 52 -25.08 -9.80 -13.87
C ILE A 52 -25.76 -10.31 -15.14
N LYS A 53 -25.17 -11.36 -15.74
CA LYS A 53 -25.69 -11.99 -16.96
C LYS A 53 -26.64 -13.15 -16.63
N ASP A 54 -27.72 -13.26 -17.40
CA ASP A 54 -28.71 -14.34 -17.32
C ASP A 54 -29.33 -14.50 -15.91
N PHE A 55 -29.59 -13.38 -15.24
CA PHE A 55 -30.20 -13.37 -13.92
C PHE A 55 -31.65 -13.88 -13.98
N SER A 56 -31.96 -14.90 -13.17
CA SER A 56 -33.31 -15.43 -13.01
C SER A 56 -33.53 -15.84 -11.55
N PRO A 57 -34.72 -15.62 -10.95
CA PRO A 57 -34.98 -15.91 -9.54
C PRO A 57 -34.73 -17.36 -9.14
N ASN A 58 -34.87 -18.29 -10.08
CA ASN A 58 -34.83 -19.72 -9.83
C ASN A 58 -33.53 -20.40 -10.31
N SER A 59 -32.59 -19.65 -10.87
CA SER A 59 -31.33 -20.20 -11.39
C SER A 59 -30.14 -19.30 -11.10
N LEU A 60 -28.98 -19.92 -10.88
CA LEU A 60 -27.74 -19.16 -10.76
C LEU A 60 -27.44 -18.42 -12.08
N PRO A 61 -27.01 -17.15 -12.02
CA PRO A 61 -26.57 -16.43 -13.21
C PRO A 61 -25.38 -17.14 -13.84
N SER A 62 -25.16 -16.90 -15.14
CA SER A 62 -24.06 -17.53 -15.89
C SER A 62 -22.71 -16.87 -15.58
N THR A 63 -22.72 -15.55 -15.46
CA THR A 63 -21.53 -14.72 -15.26
C THR A 63 -21.86 -13.49 -14.41
N ILE A 64 -20.99 -13.15 -13.47
CA ILE A 64 -21.00 -11.87 -12.75
C ILE A 64 -19.82 -11.05 -13.23
N TYR A 65 -20.08 -9.81 -13.67
CA TYR A 65 -19.05 -8.87 -14.10
C TYR A 65 -18.65 -7.98 -12.92
N VAL A 66 -17.37 -8.07 -12.53
CA VAL A 66 -16.79 -7.29 -11.42
C VAL A 66 -15.72 -6.35 -11.95
N HIS A 67 -15.77 -5.11 -11.51
CA HIS A 67 -14.68 -4.15 -11.68
C HIS A 67 -13.82 -4.17 -10.42
N PHE A 68 -12.59 -4.65 -10.52
CA PHE A 68 -11.64 -4.71 -9.40
C PHE A 68 -10.99 -3.34 -9.16
N ASP A 69 -10.69 -3.05 -7.89
CA ASP A 69 -10.14 -1.75 -7.47
C ASP A 69 -8.76 -1.48 -8.06
N ASN A 70 -7.95 -2.53 -8.23
CA ASN A 70 -6.66 -2.44 -8.90
C ASN A 70 -6.82 -2.74 -10.40
N GLU A 71 -6.56 -1.75 -11.24
CA GLU A 71 -6.66 -1.86 -12.70
C GLU A 71 -5.70 -2.86 -13.34
N ARG A 72 -4.68 -3.34 -12.62
CA ARG A 72 -3.80 -4.41 -13.10
C ARG A 72 -4.45 -5.79 -12.97
N VAL A 73 -5.37 -5.96 -12.03
CA VAL A 73 -6.02 -7.26 -11.74
C VAL A 73 -6.99 -7.64 -12.87
N GLY A 74 -6.80 -8.84 -13.41
CA GLY A 74 -7.69 -9.39 -14.43
C GLY A 74 -7.56 -8.70 -15.79
N ARG A 75 -6.40 -8.10 -16.11
CA ARG A 75 -6.17 -7.36 -17.36
C ARG A 75 -6.18 -8.28 -18.58
N ASN A 76 -5.71 -9.50 -18.41
CA ASN A 76 -5.65 -10.53 -19.46
C ASN A 76 -6.73 -11.61 -19.29
N ALA A 77 -7.69 -11.40 -18.39
CA ALA A 77 -8.75 -12.36 -18.11
C ALA A 77 -9.52 -12.75 -19.38
N LYS A 78 -9.81 -14.05 -19.52
CA LYS A 78 -10.45 -14.63 -20.73
C LYS A 78 -11.86 -14.10 -20.99
N VAL A 79 -12.55 -13.65 -19.94
CA VAL A 79 -13.90 -13.09 -20.02
C VAL A 79 -13.85 -11.68 -19.50
N GLN A 80 -13.88 -10.70 -20.40
CA GLN A 80 -13.88 -9.29 -20.06
C GLN A 80 -14.93 -8.55 -20.87
N LYS A 81 -15.43 -7.44 -20.30
CA LYS A 81 -16.33 -6.52 -20.98
C LYS A 81 -16.12 -5.11 -20.44
N ILE A 82 -16.22 -4.11 -21.32
CA ILE A 82 -16.32 -2.72 -20.90
C ILE A 82 -17.80 -2.42 -20.69
N ILE A 83 -18.16 -1.99 -19.48
CA ILE A 83 -19.54 -1.65 -19.10
C ILE A 83 -19.49 -0.28 -18.43
N SER A 84 -20.23 0.68 -18.95
CA SER A 84 -20.24 2.07 -18.44
C SER A 84 -18.84 2.68 -18.29
N GLY A 85 -17.95 2.43 -19.27
CA GLY A 85 -16.57 2.90 -19.26
C GLY A 85 -15.61 2.14 -18.34
N LYS A 86 -16.10 1.20 -17.52
CA LYS A 86 -15.27 0.41 -16.60
C LYS A 86 -14.92 -0.95 -17.17
N ARG A 87 -13.65 -1.35 -17.05
CA ARG A 87 -13.20 -2.71 -17.40
C ARG A 87 -13.70 -3.69 -16.34
N CYS A 88 -14.48 -4.67 -16.76
CA CYS A 88 -15.06 -5.67 -15.88
C CYS A 88 -14.59 -7.08 -16.27
N VAL A 89 -14.23 -7.86 -15.25
CA VAL A 89 -13.87 -9.27 -15.38
C VAL A 89 -15.11 -10.13 -15.11
N GLY A 90 -15.39 -11.06 -16.03
CA GLY A 90 -16.52 -11.98 -15.91
C GLY A 90 -16.14 -13.23 -15.13
N LEU A 91 -16.69 -13.37 -13.92
CA LEU A 91 -16.51 -14.54 -13.07
C LEU A 91 -17.65 -15.53 -13.29
N LYS A 92 -17.33 -16.82 -13.30
CA LYS A 92 -18.28 -17.93 -13.46
C LYS A 92 -18.40 -18.73 -12.16
N PRO A 93 -19.51 -19.45 -11.93
CA PRO A 93 -19.64 -20.31 -10.77
C PRO A 93 -18.70 -21.52 -10.90
N SER A 94 -17.98 -21.85 -9.84
CA SER A 94 -17.17 -23.06 -9.72
C SER A 94 -17.86 -24.11 -8.86
N SER A 95 -17.64 -25.37 -9.21
CA SER A 95 -18.08 -26.51 -8.44
C SER A 95 -16.91 -27.02 -7.58
N GLU A 96 -17.16 -27.25 -6.30
CA GLU A 96 -16.20 -27.82 -5.35
C GLU A 96 -16.84 -28.99 -4.62
N ASP A 97 -16.11 -30.09 -4.49
CA ASP A 97 -16.53 -31.23 -3.67
C ASP A 97 -16.37 -30.90 -2.20
N ILE A 98 -17.39 -31.24 -1.40
CA ILE A 98 -17.34 -31.15 0.05
C ILE A 98 -17.15 -32.58 0.60
N PRO A 99 -15.91 -32.98 0.94
CA PRO A 99 -15.59 -34.37 1.27
C PRO A 99 -16.37 -34.88 2.48
N LEU A 100 -16.61 -34.01 3.46
CA LEU A 100 -17.29 -34.37 4.70
C LEU A 100 -18.79 -34.68 4.52
N ARG A 101 -19.39 -34.33 3.38
CA ARG A 101 -20.84 -34.43 3.15
C ARG A 101 -21.23 -35.10 1.84
N ASN A 102 -20.27 -35.63 1.07
CA ASN A 102 -20.49 -36.21 -0.26
C ASN A 102 -21.42 -35.35 -1.13
N CYS A 103 -21.21 -34.03 -1.12
CA CYS A 103 -22.01 -33.09 -1.88
C CYS A 103 -21.16 -32.12 -2.70
N LEU A 104 -21.68 -31.74 -3.86
CA LEU A 104 -21.06 -30.77 -4.75
C LEU A 104 -21.63 -29.38 -4.45
N ARG A 105 -20.76 -28.43 -4.12
CA ARG A 105 -21.12 -27.03 -3.96
C ARG A 105 -20.78 -26.26 -5.23
N LYS A 106 -21.81 -25.77 -5.92
CA LYS A 106 -21.66 -24.85 -7.05
C LYS A 106 -21.94 -23.41 -6.61
N GLN A 107 -20.92 -22.55 -6.63
CA GLN A 107 -21.04 -21.16 -6.20
C GLN A 107 -20.07 -20.23 -6.94
N PHE A 108 -20.33 -18.92 -6.89
CA PHE A 108 -19.35 -17.94 -7.35
C PHE A 108 -18.19 -17.82 -6.36
N PRO A 109 -16.98 -17.53 -6.85
CA PRO A 109 -15.79 -17.29 -6.03
C PRO A 109 -15.81 -15.91 -5.33
N LEU A 110 -16.98 -15.42 -4.95
CA LEU A 110 -17.18 -14.07 -4.43
C LEU A 110 -17.87 -14.10 -3.07
N LYS A 111 -17.55 -13.12 -2.23
CA LYS A 111 -18.27 -12.81 -0.99
C LYS A 111 -18.48 -11.30 -0.89
N LEU A 112 -19.58 -10.86 -0.27
CA LEU A 112 -19.77 -9.44 0.05
C LEU A 112 -18.64 -8.92 0.93
N ALA A 113 -18.19 -7.71 0.63
CA ALA A 113 -16.99 -7.10 1.21
C ALA A 113 -17.22 -5.67 1.71
N TRP A 114 -18.46 -5.31 2.06
CA TRP A 114 -18.74 -4.04 2.77
C TRP A 114 -18.14 -4.02 4.17
N ALA A 115 -18.11 -5.18 4.83
CA ALA A 115 -17.44 -5.37 6.11
C ALA A 115 -16.57 -6.63 6.02
N CYS A 116 -15.31 -6.50 6.43
CA CYS A 116 -14.32 -7.57 6.41
C CYS A 116 -13.71 -7.72 7.80
N THR A 117 -13.28 -8.94 8.13
CA THR A 117 -12.52 -9.17 9.35
C THR A 117 -11.13 -8.56 9.23
N ILE A 118 -10.56 -8.08 10.34
CA ILE A 118 -9.21 -7.48 10.38
C ILE A 118 -8.15 -8.40 9.75
N HIS A 119 -8.22 -9.72 10.02
CA HIS A 119 -7.32 -10.72 9.42
C HIS A 119 -7.37 -10.77 7.89
N LYS A 120 -8.49 -10.39 7.26
CA LYS A 120 -8.66 -10.41 5.79
C LYS A 120 -8.17 -9.14 5.11
N VAL A 121 -7.96 -8.07 5.88
CA VAL A 121 -7.41 -6.80 5.39
C VAL A 121 -5.97 -6.60 5.83
N GLN A 122 -5.34 -7.61 6.46
CA GLN A 122 -3.92 -7.55 6.82
C GLN A 122 -3.07 -7.40 5.55
N GLY A 123 -2.26 -6.34 5.49
CA GLY A 123 -1.46 -6.01 4.31
C GLY A 123 -2.20 -5.19 3.25
N LEU A 124 -3.49 -4.90 3.42
CA LEU A 124 -4.22 -3.96 2.60
C LEU A 124 -3.97 -2.53 3.07
N THR A 125 -3.99 -1.58 2.14
CA THR A 125 -4.04 -0.15 2.41
C THR A 125 -5.37 0.39 1.90
N VAL A 126 -6.09 1.15 2.73
CA VAL A 126 -7.39 1.76 2.40
C VAL A 126 -7.35 3.26 2.69
N GLU A 127 -8.10 4.04 1.89
CA GLU A 127 -8.19 5.49 2.07
C GLU A 127 -9.09 5.86 3.26
N GLU A 128 -10.22 5.16 3.38
CA GLU A 128 -11.19 5.36 4.45
C GLU A 128 -11.69 4.01 4.98
N CYS A 129 -11.89 3.90 6.29
CA CYS A 129 -12.55 2.76 6.89
C CYS A 129 -13.26 3.07 8.21
N VAL A 130 -14.24 2.22 8.53
CA VAL A 130 -14.89 2.18 9.84
C VAL A 130 -14.37 0.94 10.59
N VAL A 131 -13.79 1.14 11.77
CA VAL A 131 -13.23 0.09 12.62
C VAL A 131 -14.12 -0.10 13.85
N ASP A 132 -14.73 -1.27 13.96
CA ASP A 132 -15.44 -1.71 15.17
C ASP A 132 -14.45 -2.35 16.15
N LEU A 133 -14.01 -1.59 17.15
CA LEU A 133 -13.04 -2.06 18.15
C LEU A 133 -13.65 -3.06 19.16
N ASN A 134 -14.97 -3.16 19.26
CA ASN A 134 -15.60 -4.07 20.22
C ASN A 134 -15.27 -5.53 19.90
N LYS A 135 -15.09 -5.83 18.60
CA LYS A 135 -14.75 -7.15 18.06
C LYS A 135 -13.25 -7.47 18.07
N CYS A 136 -12.40 -6.58 18.59
CA CYS A 136 -10.99 -6.88 18.83
C CYS A 136 -10.85 -7.71 20.10
N PHE A 137 -10.20 -8.88 19.98
CA PHE A 137 -9.99 -9.82 21.09
C PHE A 137 -8.59 -10.44 21.12
N THR A 138 -7.74 -10.18 20.11
CA THR A 138 -6.37 -10.69 20.03
C THR A 138 -5.34 -9.56 20.12
N TYR A 139 -4.17 -9.86 20.68
CA TYR A 139 -3.01 -8.95 20.73
C TYR A 139 -2.69 -8.37 19.34
N GLY A 140 -2.44 -7.07 19.28
CA GLY A 140 -2.07 -6.37 18.05
C GLY A 140 -3.18 -6.25 16.99
N GLN A 141 -4.36 -6.85 17.19
CA GLN A 141 -5.44 -6.81 16.20
C GLN A 141 -5.98 -5.39 15.96
N ALA A 142 -6.13 -4.61 17.04
CA ALA A 142 -6.51 -3.21 16.92
C ALA A 142 -5.45 -2.41 16.15
N TYR A 143 -4.16 -2.61 16.46
CA TYR A 143 -3.06 -1.98 15.73
C TYR A 143 -3.08 -2.32 14.23
N VAL A 144 -3.30 -3.58 13.88
CA VAL A 144 -3.41 -4.00 12.46
C VAL A 144 -4.57 -3.26 11.78
N ALA A 145 -5.74 -3.15 12.42
CA ALA A 145 -6.90 -2.47 11.85
C ALA A 145 -6.67 -0.97 11.64
N LEU A 146 -6.16 -0.29 12.67
CA LEU A 146 -5.92 1.16 12.63
C LEU A 146 -4.82 1.54 11.63
N SER A 147 -3.80 0.68 11.47
CA SER A 147 -2.70 0.90 10.52
C SER A 147 -3.04 0.63 9.05
N ARG A 148 -4.28 0.23 8.72
CA ARG A 148 -4.67 0.04 7.31
C ARG A 148 -5.01 1.37 6.62
N VAL A 149 -5.31 2.42 7.38
CA VAL A 149 -5.70 3.74 6.86
C VAL A 149 -4.47 4.63 6.78
N THR A 150 -4.31 5.35 5.67
CA THR A 150 -3.16 6.24 5.43
C THR A 150 -3.29 7.62 6.08
N SER A 151 -4.51 8.02 6.47
CA SER A 151 -4.79 9.33 7.03
C SER A 151 -5.68 9.23 8.27
N LYS A 152 -5.49 10.17 9.21
CA LYS A 152 -6.36 10.27 10.39
C LYS A 152 -7.80 10.60 10.03
N SER A 153 -8.02 11.41 8.99
CA SER A 153 -9.36 11.82 8.54
C SER A 153 -10.18 10.67 7.96
N GLY A 154 -9.55 9.69 7.32
CA GLY A 154 -10.23 8.51 6.79
C GLY A 154 -10.52 7.42 7.82
N LEU A 155 -10.09 7.59 9.08
CA LEU A 155 -10.27 6.59 10.13
C LEU A 155 -11.47 6.94 11.01
N HIS A 156 -12.49 6.09 10.96
CA HIS A 156 -13.67 6.19 11.81
C HIS A 156 -13.68 5.01 12.79
N ILE A 157 -13.83 5.30 14.08
CA ILE A 157 -13.83 4.27 15.12
C ILE A 157 -15.22 4.15 15.70
N GLU A 158 -15.84 2.98 15.54
CA GLU A 158 -17.02 2.60 16.31
C GLU A 158 -16.58 1.89 17.59
N SER A 159 -16.84 2.53 18.72
CA SER A 159 -16.69 1.92 20.05
C SER A 159 -17.96 2.20 20.85
N ILE A 160 -18.49 1.18 21.53
CA ILE A 160 -19.70 1.34 22.34
C ILE A 160 -19.37 2.03 23.68
N GLU A 161 -18.10 2.00 24.11
CA GLU A 161 -17.68 2.52 25.40
C GLU A 161 -16.26 3.12 25.32
N ALA A 162 -16.17 4.46 25.25
CA ALA A 162 -14.90 5.18 25.17
C ALA A 162 -13.93 4.82 26.31
N GLU A 163 -14.46 4.54 27.49
CA GLU A 163 -13.70 4.16 28.70
C GLU A 163 -13.01 2.78 28.60
N LYS A 164 -13.35 1.95 27.60
CA LYS A 164 -12.79 0.61 27.43
C LYS A 164 -11.79 0.50 26.27
N ILE A 165 -11.47 1.60 25.59
CA ILE A 165 -10.55 1.60 24.44
C ILE A 165 -9.16 1.07 24.83
N ASP A 166 -8.65 1.46 26.00
CA ASP A 166 -7.35 1.00 26.50
C ASP A 166 -7.30 -0.53 26.72
N LYS A 167 -8.45 -1.14 27.01
CA LYS A 167 -8.57 -2.60 27.14
C LYS A 167 -8.64 -3.32 25.79
N LYS A 168 -8.87 -2.58 24.70
CA LYS A 168 -8.99 -3.10 23.33
C LYS A 168 -7.74 -2.90 22.51
N ILE A 169 -6.88 -1.96 22.90
CA ILE A 169 -5.58 -1.73 22.31
C ILE A 169 -4.53 -2.30 23.26
N PHE A 170 -4.18 -3.56 23.05
CA PHE A 170 -3.23 -4.27 23.92
C PHE A 170 -2.25 -5.10 23.09
N CYS A 171 -1.05 -5.23 23.62
CA CYS A 171 0.08 -5.94 23.02
C CYS A 171 0.44 -7.14 23.88
N ASP A 172 1.04 -8.15 23.25
CA ASP A 172 1.59 -9.29 23.96
C ASP A 172 2.77 -8.83 24.84
N PRO A 173 2.78 -9.10 26.16
CA PRO A 173 3.87 -8.72 27.05
C PRO A 173 5.24 -9.22 26.59
N ASP A 174 5.31 -10.41 25.97
CA ASP A 174 6.57 -10.98 25.48
C ASP A 174 7.13 -10.19 24.30
N ILE A 175 6.26 -9.61 23.47
CA ILE A 175 6.66 -8.71 22.37
C ILE A 175 7.16 -7.39 22.94
N VAL A 176 6.49 -6.83 23.95
CA VAL A 176 6.95 -5.60 24.61
C VAL A 176 8.34 -5.80 25.21
N LYS A 177 8.53 -6.92 25.91
CA LYS A 177 9.83 -7.31 26.47
C LYS A 177 10.87 -7.47 25.35
N GLY A 178 10.55 -8.22 24.30
CA GLY A 178 11.44 -8.43 23.16
C GLY A 178 11.88 -7.12 22.51
N VAL A 179 10.96 -6.18 22.27
CA VAL A 179 11.28 -4.86 21.70
C VAL A 179 12.14 -4.03 22.67
N SER A 180 11.92 -4.12 23.98
CA SER A 180 12.75 -3.42 24.96
C SER A 180 14.17 -3.99 25.13
N GLU A 181 14.33 -5.29 24.87
CA GLU A 181 15.61 -6.01 24.96
C GLU A 181 16.34 -6.06 23.61
N MET A 182 15.69 -5.64 22.53
CA MET A 182 16.32 -5.53 21.21
C MET A 182 17.46 -4.53 21.29
N THR A 183 18.68 -5.02 21.15
CA THR A 183 19.85 -4.17 20.94
C THR A 183 19.62 -3.34 19.68
N ASN A 184 19.87 -2.03 19.77
CA ASN A 184 19.87 -1.16 18.60
C ASN A 184 20.76 -1.79 17.52
N PHE A 185 20.21 -1.95 16.33
CA PHE A 185 20.94 -2.53 15.20
C PHE A 185 22.17 -1.68 14.84
N LEU A 186 22.03 -0.37 15.00
CA LEU A 186 23.13 0.57 14.90
C LEU A 186 23.78 0.73 16.28
N PRO A 187 25.12 0.67 16.39
CA PRO A 187 25.79 1.11 17.61
C PRO A 187 25.38 2.55 17.92
N GLU A 188 25.35 2.91 19.21
CA GLU A 188 25.26 4.33 19.58
C GLU A 188 26.39 5.04 18.84
N ILE A 189 26.03 5.91 17.91
CA ILE A 189 27.00 6.71 17.18
C ILE A 189 27.49 7.71 18.22
N GLU A 190 28.59 7.39 18.88
CA GLU A 190 29.32 8.37 19.68
C GLU A 190 29.54 9.57 18.78
N ASP A 191 29.03 10.74 19.17
CA ASP A 191 29.41 12.02 18.60
C ASP A 191 30.93 12.18 18.84
N LYS A 192 31.73 11.53 17.99
CA LYS A 192 33.17 11.77 17.92
C LYS A 192 33.36 13.09 17.21
N ALA A 193 32.94 14.15 17.90
CA ALA A 193 33.49 15.46 17.69
C ALA A 193 35.02 15.30 17.77
N GLU A 194 35.69 15.62 16.66
CA GLU A 194 37.06 16.15 16.62
C GLU A 194 38.27 15.21 16.48
N GLU A 195 38.12 13.93 16.12
CA GLU A 195 39.29 13.13 15.66
C GLU A 195 39.12 12.62 14.22
N HIS A 196 38.80 13.52 13.28
CA HIS A 196 38.97 13.20 11.86
C HIS A 196 40.46 13.22 11.48
N THR A 197 41.00 12.02 11.35
CA THR A 197 42.32 11.74 10.79
C THR A 197 42.37 12.11 9.31
N LYS A 198 42.76 13.34 8.93
CA LYS A 198 43.34 13.77 7.62
C LYS A 198 42.82 13.16 6.29
N SER A 199 41.65 12.52 6.23
CA SER A 199 41.15 11.81 5.05
C SER A 199 39.89 12.50 4.54
N PHE A 200 39.91 12.89 3.28
CA PHE A 200 38.75 13.41 2.56
C PHE A 200 37.61 12.38 2.52
N GLN A 201 36.40 12.75 2.95
CA GLN A 201 35.24 11.86 3.05
C GLN A 201 34.13 12.27 2.08
N ILE A 202 33.73 11.33 1.23
CA ILE A 202 32.54 11.46 0.37
C ILE A 202 31.49 10.46 0.85
N MET A 203 30.30 10.95 1.17
CA MET A 203 29.15 10.14 1.48
C MET A 203 28.26 10.01 0.25
N TYR A 204 28.04 8.78 -0.22
CA TYR A 204 27.07 8.50 -1.28
C TYR A 204 25.85 7.81 -0.68
N HIS A 205 24.66 8.38 -0.91
CA HIS A 205 23.42 7.83 -0.36
C HIS A 205 22.25 7.91 -1.34
N ASN A 206 21.40 6.89 -1.32
CA ASN A 206 20.14 6.86 -2.06
C ASN A 206 19.01 7.09 -1.07
N ILE A 207 18.25 8.18 -1.23
CA ILE A 207 17.35 8.68 -0.17
C ILE A 207 15.85 8.58 -0.49
N GLN A 208 15.48 8.29 -1.75
CA GLN A 208 14.08 8.10 -2.20
C GLN A 208 13.07 9.09 -1.58
N GLY A 209 13.41 10.38 -1.53
CA GLY A 209 12.62 11.40 -0.82
C GLY A 209 13.44 12.25 0.15
N LEU A 210 14.25 13.15 -0.39
CA LEU A 210 15.10 14.05 0.37
C LEU A 210 14.32 14.92 1.36
N GLN A 211 13.16 15.46 0.96
CA GLN A 211 12.38 16.34 1.82
C GLN A 211 11.85 15.64 3.08
N THR A 212 11.46 14.36 2.94
CA THR A 212 10.92 13.56 4.05
C THR A 212 12.01 13.19 5.05
N HIS A 213 13.24 12.98 4.57
CA HIS A 213 14.37 12.46 5.34
C HIS A 213 15.42 13.52 5.70
N ALA A 214 15.18 14.79 5.35
CA ALA A 214 16.15 15.86 5.58
C ALA A 214 16.51 16.01 7.07
N GLU A 215 15.54 15.85 7.96
CA GLU A 215 15.79 15.98 9.40
C GLU A 215 16.53 14.76 9.96
N ASP A 216 16.24 13.57 9.45
CA ASP A 216 16.95 12.33 9.80
C ASP A 216 18.43 12.43 9.42
N MET A 217 18.72 12.94 8.21
CA MET A 217 20.09 13.20 7.75
C MET A 217 20.83 14.18 8.66
N LYS A 218 20.17 15.27 9.06
CA LYS A 218 20.78 16.28 9.95
C LYS A 218 21.17 15.70 11.29
N GLN A 219 20.49 14.67 11.77
CA GLN A 219 20.77 14.05 13.07
C GLN A 219 21.85 12.97 12.99
N ASN A 220 22.15 12.47 11.80
CA ASN A 220 23.10 11.39 11.62
C ASN A 220 24.56 11.94 11.54
N PRO A 221 25.45 11.51 12.45
CA PRO A 221 26.84 12.00 12.49
C PRO A 221 27.65 11.68 11.23
N ASP A 222 27.36 10.60 10.51
CA ASP A 222 28.07 10.24 9.27
C ASP A 222 27.85 11.29 8.17
N PHE A 223 26.64 11.85 8.11
CA PHE A 223 26.33 12.96 7.20
C PHE A 223 27.02 14.25 7.65
N ARG A 224 27.18 14.49 8.95
CA ARG A 224 27.85 15.69 9.50
C ARG A 224 29.38 15.64 9.36
N SER A 225 29.96 14.44 9.33
CA SER A 225 31.40 14.26 9.20
C SER A 225 31.90 14.37 7.76
N ALA A 226 31.06 14.04 6.78
CA ALA A 226 31.46 14.00 5.38
C ALA A 226 31.90 15.37 4.84
N ASP A 227 32.92 15.44 3.99
CA ASP A 227 33.27 16.67 3.29
C ASP A 227 32.29 16.95 2.14
N TYR A 228 31.84 15.87 1.48
CA TYR A 228 30.87 15.89 0.40
C TYR A 228 29.77 14.85 0.62
N ILE A 229 28.53 15.21 0.31
CA ILE A 229 27.34 14.36 0.36
C ILE A 229 26.73 14.31 -1.04
N CYS A 230 26.78 13.13 -1.66
CA CYS A 230 26.22 12.82 -2.96
C CYS A 230 24.93 12.01 -2.78
N LEU A 231 23.79 12.61 -3.11
CA LEU A 231 22.47 12.02 -2.98
C LEU A 231 21.91 11.61 -4.33
N THR A 232 21.25 10.46 -4.36
CA THR A 232 20.51 9.95 -5.52
C THR A 232 19.08 9.62 -5.15
N GLU A 233 18.20 9.58 -6.15
CA GLU A 233 16.76 9.41 -5.97
C GLU A 233 16.20 10.44 -4.97
N THR A 234 16.60 11.71 -5.11
CA THR A 234 16.21 12.76 -4.15
C THR A 234 14.71 13.04 -4.18
N TRP A 235 14.02 12.81 -5.31
CA TRP A 235 12.57 12.96 -5.47
C TRP A 235 12.06 14.35 -5.07
N ALA A 236 12.96 15.34 -5.04
CA ALA A 236 12.66 16.72 -4.68
C ALA A 236 12.38 17.54 -5.95
N ASN A 237 11.55 18.57 -5.82
CA ASN A 237 11.20 19.48 -6.90
C ASN A 237 12.28 20.56 -7.10
N GLN A 238 12.21 21.29 -8.21
CA GLN A 238 13.16 22.37 -8.53
C GLN A 238 13.14 23.53 -7.52
N GLU A 239 12.01 23.76 -6.87
CA GLU A 239 11.86 24.78 -5.80
C GLU A 239 12.46 24.34 -4.46
N PHE A 240 13.14 23.20 -4.42
CA PHE A 240 13.92 22.81 -3.25
C PHE A 240 15.10 23.79 -3.11
N SER A 241 14.86 24.91 -2.42
CA SER A 241 15.92 25.73 -1.87
C SER A 241 16.82 24.81 -1.07
N CYS A 242 18.12 24.81 -1.34
CA CYS A 242 19.08 24.00 -0.62
C CYS A 242 18.71 24.04 0.86
N PHE A 243 18.34 22.89 1.41
CA PHE A 243 18.24 22.79 2.85
C PHE A 243 19.61 23.20 3.35
N GLU A 244 19.66 24.19 4.24
CA GLU A 244 20.77 24.39 5.14
C GLU A 244 20.87 23.11 5.98
N ILE A 245 21.44 22.05 5.37
CA ILE A 245 22.01 20.94 6.11
C ILE A 245 23.15 21.63 6.85
N TYR A 246 22.93 21.93 8.14
CA TYR A 246 23.75 22.86 8.93
C TYR A 246 25.25 22.67 8.64
N GLY A 247 25.87 23.65 7.98
CA GLY A 247 27.28 23.61 7.60
C GLY A 247 27.60 23.05 6.20
N TYR A 248 26.60 22.80 5.35
CA TYR A 248 26.76 22.41 3.95
C TYR A 248 26.01 23.36 3.01
N ASP A 249 26.59 23.56 1.83
CA ASP A 249 25.95 24.18 0.68
C ASP A 249 25.94 23.18 -0.48
N GLY A 250 25.12 23.38 -1.51
CA GLY A 250 25.04 22.38 -2.57
C GLY A 250 24.07 22.66 -3.71
N PHE A 251 24.13 21.76 -4.68
CA PHE A 251 23.32 21.79 -5.89
C PHE A 251 22.38 20.60 -5.92
N HIS A 252 21.17 20.83 -6.42
CA HIS A 252 20.18 19.78 -6.65
C HIS A 252 19.67 19.88 -8.08
N LEU A 253 19.48 18.72 -8.71
CA LEU A 253 18.92 18.62 -10.04
C LEU A 253 17.84 17.53 -10.06
N PRO A 254 16.55 17.88 -10.23
CA PRO A 254 15.49 16.90 -10.41
C PRO A 254 15.65 16.15 -11.74
N ARG A 255 15.16 14.91 -11.81
CA ARG A 255 15.27 14.06 -13.02
C ARG A 255 14.72 14.73 -14.27
N SER A 256 13.62 15.47 -14.14
CA SER A 256 12.97 16.20 -15.23
C SER A 256 13.88 17.20 -15.93
N LEU A 257 14.93 17.68 -15.25
CA LEU A 257 15.89 18.65 -15.76
C LEU A 257 17.29 18.05 -16.01
N ALA A 258 17.46 16.75 -15.76
CA ALA A 258 18.77 16.10 -15.79
C ALA A 258 19.21 15.63 -17.19
N PHE A 259 18.33 15.69 -18.19
CA PHE A 259 18.59 15.21 -19.53
C PHE A 259 18.27 16.27 -20.60
N GLU A 260 18.86 16.13 -21.78
CA GLU A 260 18.52 16.94 -22.96
C GLU A 260 17.38 16.28 -23.75
N ASP A 261 16.68 17.06 -24.59
CA ASP A 261 15.59 16.58 -25.45
C ASP A 261 16.08 16.07 -26.82
N ASP A 262 17.31 15.57 -26.87
CA ASP A 262 17.96 15.09 -28.09
C ASP A 262 17.54 13.66 -28.48
N ASN A 263 16.98 12.89 -27.54
CA ASN A 263 16.57 11.50 -27.73
C ASN A 263 15.23 11.17 -27.05
N SER A 264 14.38 10.40 -27.75
CA SER A 264 13.08 9.93 -27.24
C SER A 264 13.20 9.12 -25.94
N TYR A 265 14.34 8.45 -25.71
CA TYR A 265 14.62 7.76 -24.45
C TYR A 265 14.76 8.74 -23.27
N TYR A 266 15.42 9.88 -23.47
CA TYR A 266 15.57 10.88 -22.41
C TYR A 266 14.29 11.65 -22.14
N SER A 267 13.50 11.96 -23.17
CA SER A 267 12.14 12.50 -22.97
C SER A 267 11.28 11.56 -22.13
N PHE A 268 11.35 10.25 -22.38
CA PHE A 268 10.68 9.26 -21.52
C PHE A 268 11.19 9.29 -20.06
N LEU A 269 12.51 9.37 -19.84
CA LEU A 269 13.06 9.46 -18.48
C LEU A 269 12.64 10.73 -17.74
N LYS A 270 12.47 11.87 -18.45
CA LYS A 270 11.98 13.12 -17.87
C LYS A 270 10.53 13.04 -17.41
N GLU A 271 9.70 12.28 -18.11
CA GLU A 271 8.28 12.07 -17.79
C GLU A 271 8.05 11.09 -16.63
N MET A 272 9.06 10.29 -16.27
CA MET A 272 8.95 9.39 -15.13
C MET A 272 8.81 10.18 -13.83
N GLN A 273 7.85 9.78 -12.99
CA GLN A 273 7.71 10.35 -11.66
C GLN A 273 8.94 10.03 -10.81
N HIS A 274 9.30 10.99 -9.95
CA HIS A 274 10.39 10.90 -8.99
C HIS A 274 11.79 10.92 -9.63
N GLY A 275 12.82 10.82 -8.80
CA GLY A 275 14.23 10.88 -9.18
C GLY A 275 14.87 12.25 -9.00
N GLY A 276 16.18 12.30 -9.23
CA GLY A 276 17.01 13.48 -9.07
C GLY A 276 18.29 13.17 -8.31
N VAL A 277 19.22 14.10 -8.39
CA VAL A 277 20.53 14.02 -7.74
C VAL A 277 20.80 15.29 -6.95
N GLY A 278 21.58 15.18 -5.89
CA GLY A 278 22.05 16.33 -5.12
C GLY A 278 23.50 16.15 -4.72
N VAL A 279 24.29 17.21 -4.77
CA VAL A 279 25.67 17.23 -4.30
C VAL A 279 25.82 18.38 -3.33
N PHE A 280 26.18 18.06 -2.09
CA PHE A 280 26.36 19.03 -1.02
C PHE A 280 27.80 18.95 -0.51
N TYR A 281 28.40 20.08 -0.19
CA TYR A 281 29.78 20.22 0.25
C TYR A 281 29.83 21.04 1.54
N LYS A 282 30.74 20.67 2.43
CA LYS A 282 30.85 21.31 3.75
C LYS A 282 31.44 22.72 3.61
N LEU A 283 30.79 23.73 4.21
CA LEU A 283 31.20 25.15 4.15
C LEU A 283 32.60 25.42 4.71
N SER A 284 33.11 24.54 5.58
CA SER A 284 34.47 24.63 6.11
C SER A 284 35.55 24.10 5.16
N ALA A 285 35.18 23.46 4.04
CA ALA A 285 36.13 22.93 3.07
C ALA A 285 36.45 23.99 2.00
N GLU A 286 37.73 24.29 1.78
CA GLU A 286 38.18 25.04 0.60
C GLU A 286 37.77 24.25 -0.65
N THR A 287 36.74 24.72 -1.34
CA THR A 287 36.13 24.02 -2.47
C THR A 287 36.13 24.92 -3.70
N GLU A 288 36.79 24.48 -4.76
CA GLU A 288 36.72 25.11 -6.08
C GLU A 288 35.84 24.24 -6.99
N ILE A 289 34.68 24.75 -7.40
CA ILE A 289 33.74 24.03 -8.27
C ILE A 289 34.10 24.30 -9.72
N CYS A 290 34.72 23.33 -10.39
CA CYS A 290 34.92 23.38 -11.83
C CYS A 290 33.64 22.94 -12.55
N ASN A 291 32.86 23.90 -13.08
CA ASN A 291 31.76 23.59 -13.97
C ASN A 291 32.31 23.13 -15.32
N LEU A 292 32.35 21.81 -15.53
CA LEU A 292 32.60 21.22 -16.84
C LEU A 292 31.32 21.33 -17.67
N THR A 293 31.05 22.51 -18.24
CA THR A 293 30.04 22.63 -19.29
C THR A 293 30.58 21.94 -20.53
N SER A 294 30.00 20.81 -20.92
CA SER A 294 30.15 20.28 -22.28
C SER A 294 29.53 21.29 -23.25
N ASN A 295 30.35 21.79 -24.18
CA ASN A 295 29.85 22.49 -25.38
C ASN A 295 29.03 21.56 -26.26
#